data_AF-A0A1I2P9H6-F1
#
_entry.id   AF-A0A1I2P9H6-F1
#
_cell.length_a   1.000
_cell.length_b   1.000
_cell.length_c   1.000
_cell.angle_alpha   90.00
_cell.angle_beta   90.00
_cell.angle_gamma   90.00
#
_symmetry.space_group_name_H-M   'P 1'
#
loop_
_entity.id
_entity.type
_entity.pdbx_description
1 polymer ?
#
loop_
_entity_poly.entity_id
_entity_poly.type
_entity_poly.pdbx_seq_one_letter_code
_entity_poly.pdbx_strand_id
1 'polypeptide(L)'
;MKLQITDQMVREIAEDLDAGMTCYVDKNTGEIESLPDTLSPYFDSELWQDLIDKIDRNMGEYWIIEPMESWEAFQVMDDFVDSLGDNKETRRLISSLQHPKPF
;
A
#
# COMPACT_ATOMS: atom_id res chain seq x y z
N MET A 1 -5.28 -0.07 25.53
CA MET A 1 -4.15 -0.92 25.07
C MET A 1 -3.55 -0.20 23.88
N LYS A 2 -2.22 -0.08 23.77
CA LYS A 2 -1.60 0.53 22.58
C LYS A 2 -1.29 -0.59 21.61
N LEU A 3 -1.82 -0.52 20.39
CA LEU A 3 -1.51 -1.53 19.37
C LEU A 3 0.01 -1.58 19.16
N GLN A 4 0.56 -2.79 19.10
CA GLN A 4 1.96 -2.99 18.75
C GLN A 4 2.07 -3.48 17.32
N ILE A 5 2.80 -2.72 16.50
CA ILE A 5 3.12 -3.10 15.13
C ILE A 5 4.21 -4.17 15.18
N THR A 6 3.97 -5.30 14.52
CA THR A 6 4.91 -6.42 14.42
C THR A 6 5.44 -6.57 12.99
N ASP A 7 6.61 -7.18 12.82
CA ASP A 7 7.17 -7.45 11.50
C ASP A 7 6.24 -8.33 10.64
N GLN A 8 5.50 -9.24 11.27
CA GLN A 8 4.52 -10.09 10.58
C GLN A 8 3.38 -9.27 10.00
N MET A 9 2.85 -8.30 10.76
CA MET A 9 1.79 -7.39 10.27
C MET A 9 2.31 -6.53 9.11
N VAL A 10 3.52 -6.00 9.23
CA VAL A 10 4.14 -5.20 8.15
C VAL A 10 4.27 -6.03 6.88
N ARG A 11 4.68 -7.28 7.02
CA ARG A 11 4.82 -8.21 5.90
C ARG A 11 3.48 -8.53 5.24
N GLU A 12 2.45 -8.84 6.03
CA GLU A 12 1.11 -9.15 5.53
C GLU A 12 0.52 -7.96 4.75
N ILE A 13 0.61 -6.75 5.32
CA ILE A 13 0.18 -5.53 4.65
C ILE A 13 0.97 -5.33 3.34
N ALA A 14 2.29 -5.52 3.33
CA ALA A 14 3.09 -5.36 2.12
C ALA A 14 2.69 -6.37 1.02
N GLU A 15 2.48 -7.64 1.38
CA GLU A 15 2.05 -8.69 0.45
C GLU A 15 0.67 -8.39 -0.15
N ASP A 16 -0.27 -7.86 0.64
CA ASP A 16 -1.60 -7.47 0.18
C ASP A 16 -1.57 -6.22 -0.72
N LEU A 17 -0.77 -5.21 -0.36
CA LEU A 17 -0.59 -4.00 -1.19
C LEU A 17 0.05 -4.34 -2.54
N ASP A 18 1.05 -5.23 -2.57
CA ASP A 18 1.67 -5.71 -3.81
C ASP A 18 0.67 -6.48 -4.70
N ALA A 19 -0.34 -7.12 -4.09
CA ALA A 19 -1.44 -7.76 -4.80
C ALA A 19 -2.52 -6.78 -5.29
N GLY A 20 -2.38 -5.48 -5.01
CA GLY A 20 -3.33 -4.44 -5.37
C GLY A 20 -4.55 -4.35 -4.44
N MET A 21 -4.41 -4.84 -3.20
CA MET A 21 -5.45 -4.79 -2.19
C MET A 21 -5.31 -3.52 -1.33
N THR A 22 -6.44 -2.93 -0.94
CA THR A 22 -6.49 -1.92 0.13
C THR A 22 -6.63 -2.62 1.47
N CYS A 23 -5.75 -2.30 2.41
CA CYS A 23 -5.74 -2.86 3.75
C CYS A 23 -6.45 -1.96 4.75
N TYR A 24 -7.31 -2.55 5.57
CA TYR A 24 -8.06 -1.94 6.67
C TYR A 24 -7.59 -2.55 7.97
N VAL A 25 -6.84 -1.78 8.76
CA VAL A 25 -6.24 -2.24 10.03
C VAL A 25 -7.05 -1.70 11.21
N ASP A 26 -7.67 -2.57 11.98
CA ASP A 26 -8.43 -2.18 13.17
C ASP A 26 -7.49 -1.54 14.22
N LYS A 27 -7.80 -0.30 14.63
CA LYS A 27 -6.97 0.52 15.53
C LYS A 27 -6.82 -0.08 16.92
N ASN A 28 -7.80 -0.90 17.34
CA ASN A 28 -7.92 -1.45 18.68
C ASN A 28 -7.32 -2.86 18.77
N THR A 29 -7.57 -3.70 17.75
CA THR A 29 -7.17 -5.12 17.73
C THR A 29 -5.94 -5.40 16.89
N GLY A 30 -5.71 -4.60 15.84
CA GLY A 30 -4.69 -4.86 14.82
C GLY A 30 -5.08 -5.94 13.81
N GLU A 31 -6.35 -6.36 13.79
CA GLU A 31 -6.88 -7.22 12.74
C GLU A 31 -6.75 -6.51 11.39
N ILE A 32 -6.24 -7.22 10.39
CA ILE A 32 -6.04 -6.73 9.03
C ILE A 32 -7.12 -7.35 8.16
N GLU A 33 -7.85 -6.50 7.45
CA GLU A 33 -8.86 -6.88 6.47
C GLU A 33 -8.49 -6.25 5.14
N SER A 34 -8.55 -7.00 4.04
CA SER A 34 -8.08 -6.52 2.75
C SER A 34 -9.15 -6.69 1.68
N LEU A 35 -9.40 -5.63 0.92
CA LEU A 35 -10.33 -5.63 -0.22
C LEU A 35 -9.57 -5.31 -1.51
N PRO A 36 -9.90 -5.95 -2.64
CA PRO A 36 -9.38 -5.52 -3.93
C PRO A 36 -9.98 -4.16 -4.30
N ASP A 37 -9.43 -3.52 -5.34
CA ASP A 37 -9.99 -2.27 -5.87
C ASP A 37 -11.48 -2.39 -6.18
N THR A 38 -12.31 -1.77 -5.33
CA THR A 38 -13.78 -1.79 -5.43
C THR A 38 -14.30 -0.94 -6.59
N LEU A 39 -13.45 -0.07 -7.16
CA LEU A 39 -13.75 0.73 -8.35
C LEU A 39 -13.42 -0.01 -9.66
N SER A 40 -12.74 -1.15 -9.57
CA SER A 40 -12.39 -1.97 -10.74
C SER A 40 -13.65 -2.47 -11.46
N PRO A 41 -13.70 -2.40 -12.81
CA PRO A 41 -14.82 -2.93 -13.58
C PRO A 41 -14.95 -4.46 -13.49
N TYR A 42 -13.94 -5.14 -12.95
CA TYR A 42 -13.91 -6.59 -12.73
C TYR A 42 -14.23 -6.97 -11.28
N PHE A 43 -14.55 -5.99 -10.43
CA PHE A 43 -14.89 -6.24 -9.04
C PHE A 43 -16.27 -6.90 -8.93
N ASP A 44 -16.31 -8.06 -8.28
CA ASP A 44 -17.54 -8.77 -7.94
C ASP A 44 -17.85 -8.56 -6.46
N SER A 45 -18.72 -7.60 -6.16
CA SER A 45 -19.03 -7.21 -4.77
C SER A 45 -19.73 -8.32 -3.99
N GLU A 46 -20.43 -9.25 -4.65
CA GLU A 46 -21.16 -10.32 -3.95
C GLU A 46 -20.20 -11.23 -3.17
N LEU A 47 -18.97 -11.42 -3.67
CA LEU A 47 -17.93 -12.22 -3.00
C LEU A 47 -17.38 -11.57 -1.73
N TRP A 48 -17.56 -10.25 -1.59
CA TRP A 48 -16.93 -9.44 -0.53
C TRP A 48 -17.94 -8.69 0.33
N GLN A 49 -19.25 -8.87 0.09
CA GLN A 49 -20.30 -8.06 0.69
C GLN A 49 -20.28 -8.08 2.22
N ASP A 50 -20.04 -9.24 2.84
CA ASP A 50 -19.97 -9.37 4.29
C ASP A 50 -18.81 -8.55 4.89
N LEU A 51 -17.67 -8.50 4.17
CA LEU A 51 -16.49 -7.75 4.60
C LEU A 51 -16.69 -6.24 4.39
N ILE A 52 -17.25 -5.84 3.25
CA ILE A 52 -17.64 -4.46 2.97
C ILE A 52 -18.59 -3.95 4.06
N ASP A 53 -19.63 -4.71 4.37
CA ASP A 53 -20.61 -4.37 5.41
C ASP A 53 -19.95 -4.22 6.79
N LYS A 54 -18.99 -5.07 7.13
CA LYS A 54 -18.25 -4.98 8.40
C LYS A 54 -17.41 -3.70 8.46
N ILE A 55 -16.68 -3.39 7.39
CA ILE A 55 -15.82 -2.21 7.29
C ILE A 55 -16.68 -0.94 7.32
N ASP A 56 -17.73 -0.85 6.50
CA ASP A 56 -18.59 0.35 6.41
C ASP A 56 -19.25 0.69 7.75
N ARG A 57 -19.69 -0.32 8.50
CA ARG A 57 -20.29 -0.12 9.84
C ARG A 57 -19.31 0.41 10.87
N ASN A 58 -18.01 0.16 10.68
CA ASN A 58 -16.96 0.50 11.65
C ASN A 58 -15.83 1.35 11.05
N MET A 59 -16.09 2.07 9.94
CA MET A 59 -15.07 2.76 9.14
C MET A 59 -14.15 3.70 9.97
N GLY A 60 -14.69 4.32 11.01
CA GLY A 60 -13.94 5.19 11.92
C GLY A 60 -12.87 4.47 12.77
N GLU A 61 -12.98 3.15 12.92
CA GLU A 61 -12.10 2.31 13.74
C GLU A 61 -10.90 1.74 12.96
N TYR A 62 -10.83 1.95 11.64
CA TYR A 62 -9.74 1.45 10.80
C TYR A 62 -8.72 2.53 10.43
N TRP A 63 -7.45 2.12 10.32
CA TRP A 63 -6.49 2.79 9.44
C TRP A 63 -6.59 2.17 8.06
N ILE A 64 -6.64 3.01 7.03
CA ILE A 64 -6.74 2.58 5.64
C ILE A 64 -5.38 2.78 5.01
N ILE A 65 -4.86 1.73 4.40
CA ILE A 65 -3.57 1.73 3.71
C ILE A 65 -3.86 1.28 2.27
N GLU A 66 -3.73 2.22 1.35
CA GLU A 66 -4.01 2.02 -0.06
C GLU A 66 -2.71 1.63 -0.79
N PRO A 67 -2.77 0.80 -1.84
CA PRO A 67 -1.62 0.52 -2.68
C PRO A 67 -1.10 1.82 -3.29
N MET A 68 0.23 1.94 -3.35
CA MET A 68 0.89 3.14 -3.85
C MET A 68 0.60 3.31 -5.34
N GLU A 69 0.13 4.50 -5.72
CA GLU A 69 -0.03 4.83 -7.12
C GLU A 69 1.33 4.88 -7.82
N SER A 70 1.38 4.60 -9.13
CA SER A 70 2.67 4.55 -9.83
C SER A 70 3.48 5.84 -9.63
N TRP A 71 2.83 7.01 -9.69
CA TRP A 71 3.48 8.32 -9.51
C TRP A 71 4.03 8.54 -8.10
N GLU A 72 3.41 7.98 -7.07
CA GLU A 72 3.93 8.02 -5.69
C GLU A 72 5.17 7.13 -5.57
N ALA A 73 5.17 5.96 -6.22
CA ALA A 73 6.34 5.08 -6.25
C ALA A 73 7.54 5.73 -6.95
N PHE A 74 7.29 6.44 -8.04
CA PHE A 74 8.31 7.28 -8.67
C PHE A 74 8.85 8.35 -7.71
N GLN A 75 7.96 9.05 -7.00
CA GLN A 75 8.37 10.09 -6.07
C GLN A 75 9.23 9.53 -4.92
N VAL A 76 8.87 8.38 -4.36
CA VAL A 76 9.68 7.70 -3.33
C VAL A 76 11.09 7.39 -3.84
N MET A 77 11.21 6.96 -5.11
CA MET A 77 12.49 6.65 -5.72
C MET A 77 13.32 7.89 -6.05
N ASP A 78 12.67 9.00 -6.43
CA ASP A 78 13.32 10.31 -6.60
C ASP A 78 13.83 10.86 -5.26
N ASP A 79 13.00 10.84 -4.21
CA ASP A 79 13.39 11.26 -2.86
C ASP A 79 14.54 10.39 -2.30
N PHE A 80 14.51 9.10 -2.58
CA PHE A 80 15.60 8.19 -2.22
C PHE A 80 16.90 8.56 -2.92
N VAL A 81 16.87 8.81 -4.23
CA VAL A 81 18.03 9.26 -5.00
C VAL A 81 18.64 10.54 -4.43
N ASP A 82 17.80 11.52 -4.08
CA ASP A 82 18.24 12.79 -3.49
C ASP A 82 18.95 12.57 -2.15
N SER A 83 18.57 11.54 -1.40
CA SER A 83 19.21 11.19 -0.13
C SER A 83 20.62 10.57 -0.25
N LEU A 84 21.01 10.04 -1.42
CA LEU A 84 22.27 9.31 -1.62
C LEU A 84 23.48 10.19 -1.97
N GLY A 85 23.26 11.47 -2.25
CA GLY A 85 24.28 12.41 -2.71
C GLY A 85 24.83 12.09 -4.11
N ASP A 86 25.72 12.94 -4.65
CA ASP A 86 26.27 12.76 -6.00
C ASP A 86 27.41 11.74 -6.03
N ASN A 87 27.09 10.53 -6.47
CA ASN A 87 28.06 9.51 -6.79
C ASN A 87 27.67 8.77 -8.09
N LYS A 88 28.59 7.92 -8.57
CA LYS A 88 28.42 7.18 -9.83
C LYS A 88 27.16 6.31 -9.83
N GLU A 89 26.84 5.67 -8.70
CA GLU A 89 25.68 4.79 -8.60
C GLU A 89 24.37 5.60 -8.55
N THR A 90 24.35 6.73 -7.84
CA THR A 90 23.22 7.67 -7.86
C THR A 90 22.93 8.18 -9.27
N ARG A 91 23.96 8.59 -10.03
CA ARG A 91 23.80 9.02 -11.43
C ARG A 91 23.28 7.92 -12.35
N ARG A 92 23.69 6.67 -12.11
CA ARG A 92 23.19 5.52 -12.85
C ARG A 92 21.71 5.26 -12.53
N LEU A 93 21.33 5.36 -11.26
CA LEU A 93 19.95 5.22 -10.81
C LEU A 93 19.05 6.30 -11.40
N ILE A 94 19.46 7.59 -11.33
CA ILE A 94 18.75 8.71 -11.99
C ILE A 94 18.53 8.43 -13.47
N SER A 95 19.58 8.01 -14.18
CA SER A 95 19.47 7.72 -15.61
C SER A 95 18.47 6.60 -15.87
N SER A 96 18.40 5.57 -15.03
CA SER A 96 17.42 4.49 -15.15
C SER A 96 15.99 4.97 -14.90
N LEU A 97 15.76 5.79 -13.87
CA LEU A 97 14.44 6.33 -13.51
C LEU A 97 13.86 7.27 -14.57
N GLN A 98 14.72 7.94 -15.36
CA GLN A 98 14.27 8.83 -16.45
C GLN A 98 13.76 8.10 -17.70
N HIS A 99 13.86 6.77 -17.76
CA HIS A 99 13.33 5.99 -18.89
C HIS A 99 11.80 5.82 -18.76
N PRO A 100 11.07 5.74 -19.89
CA PRO A 100 9.64 5.40 -19.85
C PRO A 100 9.42 4.04 -19.18
N LYS A 101 8.55 3.99 -18.16
CA LYS A 101 8.21 2.78 -17.39
C LYS A 101 9.46 2.09 -16.80
N PRO A 102 10.17 2.73 -15.86
CA PRO A 102 11.29 2.11 -15.16
C PRO A 102 10.85 1.07 -14.12
N PHE A 103 9.54 0.96 -13.89
CA PHE A 103 8.85 -0.04 -13.09
C PHE A 103 7.76 -0.70 -13.94
#